data_AF-A0A3B8X688-F1
#
_entry.id   AF-A0A3B8X688-F1
#
_cell.length_a   1.000
_cell.length_b   1.000
_cell.length_c   1.000
_cell.angle_alpha   90.00
_cell.angle_beta   90.00
_cell.angle_gamma   90.00
#
_symmetry.space_group_name_H-M   'P 1'
#
loop_
_entity.id
_entity.type
_entity.pdbx_description
1 polymer ?
#
loop_
_entity_poly.entity_id
_entity_poly.type
_entity_poly.pdbx_seq_one_letter_code
_entity_poly.pdbx_strand_id
1 'polypeptide(L)'
;MELLVNSGSPVSSSGRRSSFRNDFLCYGLTELINKMMPFLLLPVMARVLNPAEFGHVAMFETLHAVSLVVVSLGVSGAIKVFYFRYPGDEFARFLGTLIVLSTLFSLAVVALLLCLPELQRWLLIPSSWVALAVVAALAEAINVARLTLWQVEQQPLHYGGYRVAQTALNMG
;
A
#
# COMPACT_ATOMS: atom_id res chain seq x y z
N MET A 1 23.26 -62.93 9.31
CA MET A 1 23.46 -61.57 8.78
C MET A 1 22.16 -60.82 9.00
N GLU A 2 21.83 -60.47 10.25
CA GLU A 2 22.35 -59.27 10.95
C GLU A 2 22.05 -58.01 10.13
N LEU A 3 21.11 -57.18 10.60
CA LEU A 3 21.41 -55.99 11.40
C LEU A 3 22.35 -55.06 10.59
N LEU A 4 21.91 -53.88 10.17
CA LEU A 4 21.81 -52.67 11.00
C LEU A 4 20.91 -51.67 10.22
N VAL A 5 19.79 -51.18 10.74
CA VAL A 5 19.74 -50.14 11.79
C VAL A 5 20.80 -49.07 11.57
N ASN A 6 20.45 -48.03 10.81
CA ASN A 6 21.07 -46.72 10.98
C ASN A 6 20.02 -45.65 10.60
N SER A 7 19.11 -45.29 11.50
CA SER A 7 19.25 -44.16 12.44
C SER A 7 19.74 -42.85 11.81
N GLY A 8 18.95 -42.30 10.88
CA GLY A 8 18.85 -40.85 10.69
C GLY A 8 17.65 -40.33 11.48
N SER A 9 17.92 -39.72 12.64
CA SER A 9 17.00 -39.14 13.62
C SER A 9 15.75 -38.44 13.03
N PRO A 10 14.60 -38.47 13.72
CA PRO A 10 13.49 -37.59 13.37
C PRO A 10 13.98 -36.14 13.47
N VAL A 11 13.89 -35.38 12.38
CA VAL A 11 14.10 -33.93 12.39
C VAL A 11 13.14 -33.36 13.42
N SER A 12 13.69 -32.97 14.57
CA SER A 12 12.93 -32.40 15.68
C SER A 12 12.26 -31.12 15.20
N SER A 13 10.94 -31.18 15.00
CA SER A 13 10.07 -30.03 14.72
C SER A 13 9.82 -29.14 15.94
N SER A 14 10.76 -29.13 16.89
CA SER A 14 10.71 -28.36 18.13
C SER A 14 11.47 -27.04 17.93
N GLY A 15 10.74 -25.97 17.57
CA GLY A 15 11.31 -24.62 17.60
C GLY A 15 10.57 -23.54 16.83
N ARG A 16 9.50 -23.85 16.07
CA ARG A 16 8.88 -22.89 15.13
C ARG A 16 7.45 -22.44 15.48
N ARG A 17 6.97 -22.69 16.71
CA ARG A 17 5.62 -22.26 17.14
C ARG A 17 5.57 -20.86 17.76
N SER A 18 6.67 -20.34 18.32
CA SER A 18 6.70 -18.99 18.92
C SER A 18 6.92 -17.87 17.90
N SER A 19 7.67 -18.12 16.81
CA SER A 19 7.91 -17.12 15.75
C SER A 19 6.62 -16.69 15.06
N PHE A 20 5.79 -17.66 14.65
CA PHE A 20 4.54 -17.38 13.92
C PHE A 20 3.57 -16.51 14.73
N ARG A 21 3.48 -16.73 16.04
CA ARG A 21 2.62 -15.95 16.92
C ARG A 21 3.15 -14.54 17.10
N ASN A 22 4.45 -14.35 17.26
CA ASN A 22 5.05 -13.03 17.43
C ASN A 22 5.00 -12.22 16.14
N ASP A 23 5.23 -12.84 14.98
CA ASP A 23 5.13 -12.18 13.68
C ASP A 23 3.67 -11.80 13.39
N PHE A 24 2.73 -12.72 13.61
CA PHE A 24 1.29 -12.44 13.44
C PHE A 24 0.80 -11.34 14.39
N LEU A 25 1.26 -11.33 15.64
CA LEU A 25 0.92 -10.27 16.59
C LEU A 25 1.54 -8.94 16.18
N CYS A 26 2.81 -8.90 15.78
CA CYS A 26 3.50 -7.66 15.43
C CYS A 26 2.92 -7.03 14.16
N TYR A 27 2.84 -7.79 13.06
CA TYR A 27 2.26 -7.30 11.81
C TYR A 27 0.75 -7.05 11.94
N GLY A 28 0.03 -7.94 12.63
CA GLY A 28 -1.42 -7.82 12.81
C GLY A 28 -1.82 -6.62 13.69
N LEU A 29 -1.13 -6.40 14.81
CA LEU A 29 -1.37 -5.23 15.67
C LEU A 29 -0.97 -3.94 14.97
N THR A 30 0.15 -3.94 14.24
CA THR A 30 0.57 -2.76 13.46
C THR A 30 -0.47 -2.42 12.41
N GLU A 31 -1.02 -3.42 11.71
CA GLU A 31 -2.06 -3.20 10.70
C GLU A 31 -3.40 -2.77 11.33
N LEU A 32 -3.75 -3.33 12.49
CA LEU A 32 -4.95 -2.94 13.24
C LEU A 32 -4.87 -1.47 13.68
N ILE A 33 -3.74 -1.06 14.27
CA ILE A 33 -3.52 0.34 14.70
C ILE A 33 -3.62 1.27 13.49
N ASN A 34 -2.97 0.94 12.37
CA ASN A 34 -3.03 1.76 11.16
C ASN A 34 -4.46 1.90 10.62
N LYS A 35 -5.31 0.88 10.76
CA LYS A 35 -6.72 0.92 10.31
C LYS A 35 -7.69 1.55 11.32
N MET A 36 -7.38 1.52 12.62
CA MET A 36 -8.17 2.18 13.65
C MET A 36 -8.07 3.70 13.60
N MET A 37 -6.96 4.22 13.07
CA MET A 37 -6.73 5.66 12.95
C MET A 37 -7.79 6.40 12.12
N PRO A 38 -8.06 6.02 10.85
CA PRO A 38 -9.12 6.66 10.09
C PRO A 38 -10.51 6.48 10.73
N PHE A 39 -10.74 5.36 11.43
CA PHE A 39 -12.00 5.14 12.16
C PHE A 39 -12.20 6.10 13.34
N LEU A 40 -11.13 6.40 14.09
CA LEU A 40 -11.16 7.36 15.21
C LEU A 40 -11.27 8.82 14.74
N LEU A 41 -10.78 9.13 13.53
CA LEU A 41 -10.93 10.43 12.92
C LEU A 41 -12.38 10.73 12.49
N LEU A 42 -13.19 9.71 12.16
CA LEU A 42 -14.60 9.90 11.77
C LEU A 42 -15.45 10.65 12.80
N PRO A 43 -15.51 10.27 14.10
CA PRO A 43 -16.31 11.00 15.09
C PRO A 43 -15.77 12.41 15.39
N VAL A 44 -14.48 12.66 15.18
CA VAL A 44 -13.89 14.01 15.28
C VAL A 44 -14.37 14.87 14.10
N MET A 45 -14.23 14.34 12.88
CA MET A 45 -14.69 14.98 11.65
C MET A 45 -16.20 15.27 11.70
N ALA A 46 -17.01 14.33 12.19
CA ALA A 46 -18.46 14.48 12.32
C ALA A 46 -18.91 15.55 13.34
N ARG A 47 -18.04 15.97 14.26
CA ARG A 47 -18.31 17.08 15.20
C ARG A 47 -17.82 18.43 14.68
N VAL A 48 -16.77 18.44 13.86
CA VAL A 48 -16.11 19.66 13.40
C VAL A 48 -16.67 20.13 12.05
N LEU A 49 -17.09 19.22 11.18
CA LEU A 49 -17.60 19.54 9.84
C LEU A 49 -19.13 19.48 9.77
N ASN A 50 -19.69 20.36 8.94
CA ASN A 50 -21.11 20.27 8.57
C ASN A 50 -21.32 19.01 7.68
N PRO A 51 -22.48 18.32 7.69
CA PRO A 51 -22.67 17.06 6.95
C PRO A 51 -22.37 17.17 5.44
N ALA A 52 -22.60 18.35 4.85
CA ALA A 52 -22.27 18.63 3.46
C ALA A 52 -20.75 18.61 3.20
N GLU A 53 -19.94 19.17 4.10
CA GLU A 53 -18.47 19.22 3.96
C GLU A 53 -17.86 17.83 4.17
N PHE A 54 -18.40 17.07 5.13
CA PHE A 54 -18.02 15.68 5.35
C PHE A 54 -18.29 14.80 4.10
N GLY A 55 -19.39 15.05 3.39
CA GLY A 55 -19.71 14.37 2.13
C GLY A 55 -18.64 14.59 1.05
N HIS A 56 -18.09 15.80 0.92
CA HIS A 56 -17.03 16.09 -0.05
C HIS A 56 -15.73 15.35 0.29
N VAL A 57 -15.35 15.31 1.57
CA VAL A 57 -14.16 14.56 2.04
C VAL A 57 -14.34 13.06 1.79
N ALA A 58 -15.50 12.50 2.09
CA ALA A 58 -15.79 11.08 1.86
C ALA A 58 -15.74 10.71 0.36
N MET A 59 -16.25 11.57 -0.52
CA MET A 59 -16.18 11.35 -1.97
C MET A 59 -14.75 11.49 -2.49
N PHE A 60 -13.97 12.44 -1.95
CA PHE A 60 -12.54 12.55 -2.25
C PHE A 60 -11.78 11.27 -1.87
N GLU A 61 -11.96 10.77 -0.65
CA GLU A 61 -11.36 9.52 -0.18
C GLU A 61 -11.75 8.33 -1.05
N THR A 62 -13.02 8.24 -1.43
CA THR A 62 -13.51 7.17 -2.32
C THR A 62 -12.83 7.23 -3.68
N LEU A 63 -12.77 8.42 -4.29
CA LEU A 63 -12.10 8.63 -5.58
C LEU A 63 -10.60 8.32 -5.47
N HIS A 64 -9.96 8.79 -4.41
CA HIS A 64 -8.56 8.54 -4.11
C HIS A 64 -8.28 7.03 -4.01
N ALA A 65 -9.06 6.30 -3.21
CA ALA A 65 -8.90 4.85 -3.02
C ALA A 65 -9.09 4.06 -4.33
N VAL A 66 -10.11 4.39 -5.12
CA VAL A 66 -10.32 3.75 -6.43
C VAL A 66 -9.17 4.06 -7.39
N SER A 67 -8.74 5.33 -7.43
CA SER A 67 -7.61 5.76 -8.25
C SER A 67 -6.31 5.05 -7.84
N LEU A 68 -6.08 4.88 -6.54
CA LEU A 68 -4.92 4.17 -6.00
C LEU A 68 -4.88 2.72 -6.48
N VAL A 69 -6.01 2.02 -6.48
CA VAL A 69 -6.08 0.64 -6.99
C VAL A 69 -5.68 0.57 -8.46
N VAL A 70 -6.16 1.51 -9.28
CA VAL A 70 -5.85 1.55 -10.73
C VAL A 70 -4.39 1.93 -10.97
N VAL A 71 -3.89 2.95 -10.28
CA VAL A 71 -2.54 3.49 -10.48
C VAL A 71 -1.46 2.54 -9.94
N SER A 72 -1.72 1.87 -8.81
CA SER A 72 -0.79 0.92 -8.18
C SER A 72 -0.92 -0.52 -8.71
N LEU A 73 -1.79 -0.76 -9.69
CA LEU A 73 -2.19 -2.09 -10.12
C LEU A 73 -0.97 -2.97 -10.44
N GLY A 74 -0.79 -4.03 -9.64
CA GLY A 74 0.28 -5.01 -9.83
C GLY A 74 1.68 -4.54 -9.42
N VAL A 75 1.89 -3.28 -9.01
CA VAL A 75 3.20 -2.72 -8.65
C VAL A 75 3.86 -3.53 -7.51
N SER A 76 3.18 -3.69 -6.39
CA SER A 76 3.73 -4.39 -5.22
C SER A 76 3.99 -5.88 -5.47
N GLY A 77 3.15 -6.52 -6.29
CA GLY A 77 3.34 -7.92 -6.69
C GLY A 77 4.53 -8.08 -7.65
N ALA A 78 4.63 -7.19 -8.63
CA ALA A 78 5.68 -7.21 -9.63
C ALA A 78 7.05 -6.93 -9.00
N ILE A 79 7.17 -5.99 -8.06
CA ILE A 79 8.40 -5.76 -7.30
C ILE A 79 8.86 -7.04 -6.59
N LYS A 80 7.95 -7.72 -5.86
CA LYS A 80 8.28 -8.94 -5.12
C LYS A 80 8.78 -10.07 -6.00
N VAL A 81 8.24 -10.23 -7.21
CA VAL A 81 8.65 -11.29 -8.14
C VAL A 81 9.93 -10.91 -8.89
N PHE A 82 9.99 -9.69 -9.41
CA PHE A 82 11.08 -9.27 -10.31
C PHE A 82 12.37 -8.96 -9.57
N TYR A 83 12.30 -8.58 -8.29
CA TYR A 83 13.49 -8.37 -7.46
C TYR A 83 14.37 -9.64 -7.37
N PHE A 84 13.77 -10.82 -7.22
CA PHE A 84 14.53 -12.07 -7.18
C PHE A 84 14.91 -12.61 -8.55
N ARG A 85 14.23 -12.15 -9.61
CA ARG A 85 14.42 -12.64 -10.97
C ARG A 85 15.51 -11.89 -11.73
N TYR A 86 15.69 -10.61 -11.45
CA TYR A 86 16.64 -9.74 -12.15
C TYR A 86 17.54 -9.02 -11.13
N PRO A 87 18.83 -9.35 -11.03
CA PRO A 87 19.76 -8.63 -10.16
C PRO A 87 20.35 -7.39 -10.84
N GLY A 88 20.65 -6.36 -10.04
CA GLY A 88 21.43 -5.19 -10.47
C GLY A 88 20.68 -4.21 -11.39
N ASP A 89 21.32 -3.77 -12.46
CA ASP A 89 20.85 -2.68 -13.33
C ASP A 89 19.52 -2.99 -14.05
N GLU A 90 19.24 -4.27 -14.33
CA GLU A 90 17.98 -4.69 -14.94
C GLU A 90 16.79 -4.43 -14.02
N PHE A 91 16.96 -4.59 -12.70
CA PHE A 91 15.94 -4.27 -11.73
C PHE A 91 15.68 -2.77 -11.63
N ALA A 92 16.74 -1.95 -11.66
CA ALA A 92 16.60 -0.49 -11.67
C ALA A 92 15.83 0.00 -12.90
N ARG A 93 16.09 -0.59 -14.08
CA ARG A 93 15.35 -0.29 -15.32
C ARG A 93 13.89 -0.75 -15.26
N PHE A 94 13.63 -1.90 -14.63
CA PHE A 94 12.28 -2.37 -14.37
C PHE A 94 11.51 -1.42 -13.44
N LEU A 95 12.15 -0.94 -12.37
CA LEU A 95 11.54 0.02 -11.44
C LEU A 95 11.21 1.34 -12.13
N GLY A 96 12.09 1.83 -13.01
CA GLY A 96 11.81 2.99 -13.86
C GLY A 96 10.59 2.78 -14.75
N THR A 97 10.47 1.59 -15.37
CA THR A 97 9.30 1.22 -16.18
C THR A 97 8.02 1.21 -15.36
N LEU A 98 8.04 0.69 -14.12
CA LEU A 98 6.88 0.70 -13.22
C LEU A 98 6.41 2.12 -12.88
N ILE A 99 7.33 3.04 -12.60
CA ILE A 99 6.99 4.44 -12.28
C ILE A 99 6.39 5.14 -13.50
N VAL A 100 6.98 4.94 -14.69
CA VAL A 100 6.44 5.49 -15.94
C VAL A 100 5.04 4.94 -16.20
N LEU A 101 4.83 3.64 -16.07
CA LEU A 101 3.53 3.02 -16.28
C LEU A 101 2.47 3.54 -15.29
N SER A 102 2.82 3.65 -14.00
CA SER A 102 1.94 4.20 -12.97
C SER A 102 1.56 5.65 -13.29
N THR A 103 2.51 6.43 -13.79
CA THR A 103 2.28 7.82 -14.23
C THR A 103 1.37 7.90 -15.46
N LEU A 104 1.53 6.98 -16.41
CA LEU A 104 0.64 6.92 -17.59
C LEU A 104 -0.79 6.53 -17.19
N PHE A 105 -0.94 5.59 -16.26
CA PHE A 105 -2.25 5.22 -15.72
C PHE A 105 -2.91 6.38 -14.96
N SER A 106 -2.16 7.12 -14.14
CA SER A 106 -2.71 8.29 -13.45
C SER A 106 -3.17 9.37 -14.43
N LEU A 107 -2.38 9.65 -15.47
CA LEU A 107 -2.77 10.57 -16.55
C LEU A 107 -4.01 10.09 -17.30
N ALA A 108 -4.09 8.80 -17.61
CA ALA A 108 -5.24 8.21 -18.28
C ALA A 108 -6.52 8.32 -17.42
N VAL A 109 -6.42 8.07 -16.10
CA VAL A 109 -7.54 8.23 -15.17
C VAL A 109 -8.00 9.68 -15.10
N VAL A 110 -7.07 10.65 -14.98
CA VAL A 110 -7.42 12.08 -15.01
C VAL A 110 -8.10 12.45 -16.31
N ALA A 111 -7.52 12.07 -17.45
CA ALA A 111 -8.10 12.37 -18.77
C ALA A 111 -9.50 11.77 -18.93
N LEU A 112 -9.69 10.51 -18.53
CA LEU A 112 -10.98 9.83 -18.57
C LEU A 112 -12.03 10.57 -17.73
N LEU A 113 -11.69 10.96 -16.50
CA LEU A 113 -12.61 11.64 -15.61
C LEU A 113 -12.94 13.05 -16.10
N LEU A 114 -11.99 13.77 -16.69
CA LEU A 114 -12.22 15.09 -17.28
C LEU A 114 -13.11 15.04 -18.54
N CYS A 115 -13.01 13.98 -19.34
CA CYS A 115 -13.85 13.76 -20.52
C CYS A 115 -15.28 13.29 -20.19
N LEU A 116 -15.56 12.90 -18.94
CA LEU A 116 -16.85 12.38 -18.49
C LEU A 116 -17.49 13.29 -17.42
N PRO A 117 -17.98 14.49 -17.80
CA PRO A 117 -18.55 15.46 -16.84
C PRO A 117 -19.81 14.92 -16.13
N GLU A 118 -20.56 14.02 -16.77
CA GLU A 118 -21.71 13.37 -16.14
C GLU A 118 -21.26 12.49 -14.96
N LEU A 119 -20.14 11.80 -15.06
CA LEU A 119 -19.60 11.01 -13.96
C LEU A 119 -19.18 11.90 -12.78
N GLN A 120 -18.61 13.08 -13.06
CA GLN A 120 -18.26 14.07 -12.03
C GLN A 120 -19.49 14.59 -11.29
N ARG A 121 -20.59 14.84 -12.01
CA ARG A 121 -21.87 15.28 -11.42
C ARG A 121 -22.49 14.21 -10.53
N TRP A 122 -22.46 12.95 -10.96
CA TRP A 122 -22.94 11.82 -10.15
C TRP A 122 -22.12 11.61 -8.88
N LEU A 123 -20.80 11.85 -8.95
CA LEU A 123 -19.90 11.73 -7.80
C LEU A 123 -19.93 12.97 -6.88
N LEU A 124 -20.56 14.08 -7.30
CA LEU A 124 -20.57 15.35 -6.57
C LEU A 124 -19.17 15.90 -6.28
N ILE A 125 -18.18 15.63 -7.14
CA ILE A 125 -16.78 16.01 -6.94
C ILE A 125 -16.46 17.27 -7.76
N PRO A 126 -15.90 18.34 -7.15
CA PRO A 126 -15.38 19.48 -7.89
C PRO A 126 -14.29 19.05 -8.87
N SER A 127 -14.31 19.56 -10.11
CA SER A 127 -13.32 19.22 -11.14
C SER A 127 -11.87 19.49 -10.73
N SER A 128 -11.64 20.49 -9.86
CA SER A 128 -10.32 20.79 -9.28
C SER A 128 -9.81 19.71 -8.32
N TRP A 129 -10.69 18.94 -7.69
CA TRP A 129 -10.34 17.91 -6.70
C TRP A 129 -10.01 16.59 -7.36
N VAL A 130 -10.54 16.34 -8.57
CA VAL A 130 -10.29 15.11 -9.33
C VAL A 130 -8.79 14.91 -9.60
N ALA A 131 -8.13 15.93 -10.13
CA ALA A 131 -6.70 15.87 -10.42
C ALA A 131 -5.89 15.68 -9.12
N LEU A 132 -6.29 16.36 -8.04
CA LEU A 132 -5.62 16.26 -6.74
C LEU A 132 -5.71 14.84 -6.16
N ALA A 133 -6.89 14.22 -6.22
CA ALA A 133 -7.10 12.84 -5.74
C ALA A 133 -6.23 11.84 -6.50
N VAL A 134 -6.16 11.96 -7.83
CA VAL A 134 -5.37 11.04 -8.66
C VAL A 134 -3.86 11.26 -8.48
N VAL A 135 -3.42 12.51 -8.30
CA VAL A 135 -2.01 12.83 -8.00
C VAL A 135 -1.62 12.32 -6.61
N ALA A 136 -2.49 12.45 -5.62
CA ALA A 136 -2.29 11.88 -4.28
C ALA A 136 -2.15 10.35 -4.36
N ALA A 137 -3.03 9.70 -5.13
CA ALA A 137 -2.96 8.25 -5.36
C ALA A 137 -1.66 7.81 -6.04
N LEU A 138 -1.13 8.60 -6.98
CA LEU A 138 0.17 8.34 -7.60
C LEU A 138 1.31 8.45 -6.58
N ALA A 139 1.31 9.51 -5.75
CA ALA A 139 2.30 9.69 -4.71
C ALA A 139 2.28 8.52 -3.69
N GLU A 140 1.08 8.08 -3.31
CA GLU A 140 0.92 6.92 -2.44
C GLU A 140 1.38 5.62 -3.11
N ALA A 141 1.08 5.40 -4.39
CA ALA A 141 1.58 4.25 -5.14
C ALA A 141 3.11 4.17 -5.14
N ILE A 142 3.80 5.32 -5.30
CA ILE A 142 5.27 5.40 -5.22
C ILE A 142 5.76 5.07 -3.80
N ASN A 143 5.08 5.57 -2.76
CA ASN A 143 5.40 5.23 -1.37
C ASN A 143 5.26 3.73 -1.10
N VAL A 144 4.16 3.12 -1.56
CA VAL A 144 3.92 1.68 -1.45
C VAL A 144 4.97 0.88 -2.20
N ALA A 145 5.40 1.32 -3.38
CA ALA A 145 6.48 0.69 -4.13
C ALA A 145 7.80 0.70 -3.34
N ARG A 146 8.17 1.85 -2.76
CA ARG A 146 9.38 1.99 -1.93
C ARG A 146 9.33 1.11 -0.68
N LEU A 147 8.21 1.11 0.03
CA LEU A 147 7.99 0.25 1.20
C LEU A 147 8.08 -1.23 0.82
N THR A 148 7.54 -1.60 -0.33
CA THR A 148 7.63 -2.98 -0.85
C THR A 148 9.08 -3.35 -1.16
N LEU A 149 9.86 -2.44 -1.73
CA LEU A 149 11.28 -2.66 -2.00
C LEU A 149 12.06 -2.93 -0.70
N TRP A 150 11.93 -2.06 0.31
CA TRP A 150 12.58 -2.28 1.61
C TRP A 150 12.13 -3.56 2.33
N GLN A 151 10.88 -3.98 2.12
CA GLN A 151 10.37 -5.24 2.63
C GLN A 151 11.09 -6.44 1.98
N VAL A 152 11.31 -6.39 0.66
CA VAL A 152 11.95 -7.49 -0.09
C VAL A 152 13.48 -7.51 0.12
N GLU A 153 14.10 -6.34 0.30
CA GLU A 153 15.51 -6.19 0.68
C GLU A 153 15.82 -6.64 2.13
N GLN A 154 14.79 -7.04 2.90
CA GLN A 154 14.88 -7.38 4.32
C GLN A 154 15.55 -6.27 5.16
N GLN A 155 15.16 -5.02 4.93
CA GLN A 155 15.59 -3.86 5.73
C GLN A 155 14.47 -3.39 6.68
N PRO A 156 14.18 -4.12 7.77
CA PRO A 156 13.03 -3.84 8.64
C PRO A 156 13.13 -2.50 9.38
N LEU A 157 14.35 -2.02 9.66
CA LEU A 157 14.56 -0.75 10.37
C LEU A 157 14.17 0.47 9.53
N HIS A 158 14.58 0.52 8.27
CA HIS A 158 14.21 1.60 7.35
C HIS A 158 12.70 1.58 7.05
N TYR A 159 12.13 0.38 6.82
CA TYR A 159 10.70 0.18 6.64
C TYR A 159 9.90 0.68 7.86
N GLY A 160 10.26 0.22 9.06
CA GLY A 160 9.55 0.55 10.29
C GLY A 160 9.62 2.03 10.63
N GLY A 161 10.81 2.64 10.56
CA GLY A 161 11.01 4.06 10.83
C GLY A 161 10.24 4.96 9.86
N TYR A 162 10.31 4.66 8.55
CA TYR A 162 9.59 5.44 7.55
C TYR A 162 8.07 5.31 7.70
N ARG A 163 7.57 4.10 7.96
CA ARG A 163 6.12 3.87 8.12
C ARG A 163 5.56 4.60 9.34
N VAL A 164 6.28 4.59 10.47
CA VAL A 164 5.89 5.35 11.66
C VAL A 164 5.91 6.87 11.41
N ALA A 165 6.93 7.38 10.72
CA ALA A 165 7.01 8.80 10.37
C ALA A 165 5.87 9.22 9.44
N GLN A 166 5.54 8.38 8.44
CA GLN A 166 4.41 8.61 7.54
C GLN A 166 3.08 8.61 8.29
N THR A 167 2.86 7.64 9.19
CA THR A 167 1.64 7.61 9.99
C THR A 167 1.53 8.86 10.87
N ALA A 168 2.64 9.31 11.48
CA ALA A 168 2.65 10.54 12.28
C ALA A 168 2.35 11.81 11.46
N LEU A 169 2.90 11.92 10.24
CA LEU A 169 2.60 13.02 9.32
C LEU A 169 1.14 13.02 8.87
N ASN A 170 0.55 11.85 8.64
CA ASN A 170 -0.87 11.75 8.29
C ASN A 170 -1.81 12.11 9.46
N MET A 171 -1.31 12.17 10.70
CA MET A 171 -2.07 12.53 11.89
C MET A 171 -2.00 14.03 12.26
N GLY A 172 -1.03 14.76 11.71
CA GLY A 172 -0.75 16.16 12.04
C GLY A 172 -1.52 17.17 11.21
#